data_AF-A0AA88XHB8-F1
#
_entry.id   AF-A0AA88XHB8-F1
#
_cell.length_a   1.000
_cell.length_b   1.000
_cell.length_c   1.000
_cell.angle_alpha   90.00
_cell.angle_beta   90.00
_cell.angle_gamma   90.00
#
_symmetry.space_group_name_H-M   'P 1'
#
loop_
_entity.id
_entity.type
_entity.pdbx_description
1 polymer ?
#
loop_
_entity_poly.entity_id
_entity_poly.type
_entity_poly.pdbx_seq_one_letter_code
_entity_poly.pdbx_strand_id
1 'polypeptide(L)'
;MVSNEERSEIAFFDVETTVPTRPGQRFGLLEFGSILVCPKKLVELESYSTLVQPSDLSLISSLSVRCNGISRDAVVSAPTFAQIADRVYDILHGRIWAGHNILRFDCARIREAFAEINRPAPEPKGTIDSLALLTQKFGRRAGDMKMASLATYFGLGAQTHRSLDDVRMNLEVLKYCATVLFLESSLPDILTTNSWISPNATTRSRSNGKASREATGPSKSSLSPSAKIEVALTSSPTNNTIEENHPILSLMTPGAGEEAPYLTESDFAQPNTFDMHPLRGEVQKESLQPDDTMEEESGSGTPESSPASASEASSGCTEFLNPEEISISSVSAVLVPFYRGQQRIQMLHEGSALQICCNGLKVRFGLSTKFVDHAGRPRLSFVVDASPNLCRVLDACDNLAQRLSMDSGSSSDWRAIVTRKAGFWNLPTIRLHLPTIVVGDTARWITEIYQNESRTSQRLVFSRYDVEELDALFIPGTSVDAYFSLDPYDYQQNAGIRLVAKKLILQSN
;
A
#
# COMPACT_ATOMS: atom_id res chain seq x y z
N MET A 1 29.98 -22.89 -14.88
CA MET A 1 29.49 -21.71 -15.61
C MET A 1 27.99 -21.87 -15.73
N VAL A 2 27.21 -21.08 -14.98
CA VAL A 2 25.75 -21.02 -15.19
C VAL A 2 25.53 -20.28 -16.50
N SER A 3 24.75 -20.86 -17.42
CA SER A 3 24.49 -20.26 -18.73
C SER A 3 23.88 -18.86 -18.56
N ASN A 4 24.33 -17.90 -19.37
CA ASN A 4 23.90 -16.49 -19.27
C ASN A 4 22.38 -16.32 -19.56
N GLU A 5 21.73 -17.37 -20.09
CA GLU A 5 20.29 -17.42 -20.38
C GLU A 5 19.41 -17.61 -19.13
N GLU A 6 19.93 -18.14 -18.00
CA GLU A 6 19.10 -18.49 -16.83
C GLU A 6 18.88 -17.35 -15.81
N ARG A 7 19.72 -16.31 -15.82
CA ARG A 7 19.62 -15.20 -14.85
C ARG A 7 18.51 -14.22 -15.22
N SER A 8 17.27 -14.52 -14.83
CA SER A 8 16.11 -13.65 -15.05
C SER A 8 15.75 -12.78 -13.85
N GLU A 9 16.50 -12.86 -12.75
CA GLU A 9 16.23 -12.01 -11.58
C GLU A 9 16.44 -10.53 -11.89
N ILE A 10 15.66 -9.69 -11.22
CA ILE A 10 15.80 -8.24 -11.30
C ILE A 10 16.68 -7.81 -10.13
N ALA A 11 17.84 -7.23 -10.44
CA ALA A 11 18.72 -6.61 -9.45
C ALA A 11 18.26 -5.17 -9.24
N PHE A 12 17.56 -4.93 -8.13
CA PHE A 12 17.36 -3.57 -7.65
C PHE A 12 18.60 -3.12 -6.92
N PHE A 13 19.17 -1.98 -7.27
CA PHE A 13 20.31 -1.43 -6.55
C PHE A 13 20.28 0.09 -6.46
N ASP A 14 20.97 0.60 -5.45
CA ASP A 14 21.13 2.00 -5.11
C ASP A 14 22.54 2.21 -4.53
N VAL A 15 23.09 3.41 -4.70
CA VAL A 15 24.39 3.78 -4.16
C VAL A 15 24.38 5.10 -3.41
N GLU A 16 25.00 5.12 -2.23
CA GLU A 16 25.35 6.36 -1.56
C GLU A 16 26.73 6.84 -1.99
N THR A 17 26.87 8.15 -2.15
CA THR A 17 28.12 8.78 -2.60
C THR A 17 28.47 10.03 -1.80
N THR A 18 29.73 10.46 -1.91
CA THR A 18 30.12 11.81 -1.48
C THR A 18 29.43 12.86 -2.35
N VAL A 19 29.02 13.98 -1.77
CA VAL A 19 28.45 15.11 -2.51
C VAL A 19 29.58 16.05 -2.96
N PRO A 20 29.82 16.21 -4.28
CA PRO A 20 30.83 17.13 -4.79
C PRO A 20 30.55 18.58 -4.38
N THR A 21 31.58 19.29 -3.94
CA THR A 21 31.47 20.70 -3.51
C THR A 21 32.04 21.68 -4.55
N ARG A 22 32.72 21.16 -5.57
CA ARG A 22 33.35 21.93 -6.64
C ARG A 22 32.94 21.36 -8.00
N PRO A 23 32.78 22.22 -9.04
CA PRO A 23 32.56 21.74 -10.41
C PRO A 23 33.67 20.79 -10.85
N GLY A 24 33.31 19.62 -11.39
CA GLY A 24 34.26 18.62 -11.87
C GLY A 24 34.87 17.71 -10.78
N GLN A 25 34.54 17.91 -9.50
CA GLN A 25 34.92 16.96 -8.45
C GLN A 25 34.16 15.64 -8.64
N ARG A 26 34.89 14.52 -8.57
CA ARG A 26 34.33 13.17 -8.72
C ARG A 26 33.50 12.76 -7.50
N PHE A 27 32.58 11.83 -7.72
CA PHE A 27 31.85 11.14 -6.65
C PHE A 27 32.72 10.00 -6.10
N GLY A 28 32.85 9.91 -4.79
CA GLY A 28 33.33 8.71 -4.10
C GLY A 28 32.15 7.84 -3.70
N LEU A 29 32.18 6.56 -4.08
CA LEU A 29 31.20 5.57 -3.65
C LEU A 29 31.36 5.26 -2.15
N LEU A 30 30.28 5.35 -1.38
CA LEU A 30 30.27 5.19 0.08
C LEU A 30 29.43 4.02 0.57
N GLU A 31 28.39 3.63 -0.18
CA GLU A 31 27.57 2.45 0.09
C GLU A 31 27.12 1.83 -1.23
N PHE A 32 27.03 0.51 -1.25
CA PHE A 32 26.33 -0.23 -2.30
C PHE A 32 25.24 -1.08 -1.65
N GLY A 33 23.99 -0.88 -2.03
CA GLY A 33 22.86 -1.68 -1.59
C GLY A 33 22.14 -2.33 -2.77
N SER A 34 21.75 -3.59 -2.63
CA SER A 34 21.03 -4.31 -3.67
C SER A 34 20.12 -5.40 -3.11
N ILE A 35 19.06 -5.69 -3.86
CA ILE A 35 18.21 -6.88 -3.68
C ILE A 35 18.00 -7.58 -5.02
N LEU A 36 18.02 -8.91 -5.01
CA LEU A 36 17.59 -9.72 -6.15
C LEU A 36 16.12 -10.05 -6.00
N VAL A 37 15.34 -9.82 -7.05
CA VAL A 37 13.89 -9.96 -7.04
C VAL A 37 13.45 -10.97 -8.07
N CYS A 38 12.56 -11.88 -7.67
CA CYS A 38 11.91 -12.80 -8.60
C CYS A 38 10.96 -12.02 -9.53
N PRO A 39 11.15 -12.01 -10.86
CA PRO A 39 10.29 -11.23 -11.77
C PRO A 39 8.84 -11.71 -11.78
N LYS A 40 8.58 -12.98 -11.44
CA LYS A 40 7.23 -13.58 -11.44
C LYS A 40 6.47 -13.35 -10.14
N LYS A 41 7.18 -13.26 -9.02
CA LYS A 41 6.59 -13.20 -7.66
C LYS A 41 6.81 -11.86 -6.96
N LEU A 42 7.71 -11.03 -7.47
CA LEU A 42 8.13 -9.75 -6.88
C LEU A 42 8.54 -9.84 -5.41
N VAL A 43 9.07 -11.01 -5.02
CA VAL A 43 9.65 -11.27 -3.70
C VAL A 43 11.16 -11.10 -3.75
N GLU A 44 11.71 -10.54 -2.67
CA GLU A 44 13.15 -10.48 -2.41
C GLU A 44 13.69 -11.90 -2.22
N LEU A 45 14.66 -12.28 -3.05
CA LEU A 45 15.34 -13.58 -3.03
C LEU A 45 16.63 -13.50 -2.22
N GLU A 46 17.34 -12.40 -2.37
CA GLU A 46 18.63 -12.15 -1.74
C GLU A 46 18.82 -10.64 -1.56
N SER A 47 19.54 -10.24 -0.52
CA SER A 47 19.98 -8.87 -0.29
C SER A 47 21.48 -8.81 -0.06
N TYR A 48 22.13 -7.75 -0.55
CA TYR A 48 23.51 -7.45 -0.27
C TYR A 48 23.67 -5.94 -0.04
N SER A 49 24.29 -5.57 1.08
CA SER A 49 24.63 -4.19 1.38
C SER A 49 25.99 -4.10 2.06
N THR A 50 26.77 -3.09 1.70
CA THR A 50 28.07 -2.84 2.32
C THR A 50 28.46 -1.37 2.19
N LEU A 51 29.10 -0.84 3.22
CA LEU A 51 29.82 0.43 3.13
C LEU A 51 31.07 0.24 2.26
N VAL A 52 31.49 1.30 1.59
CA VAL A 52 32.65 1.30 0.70
C VAL A 52 33.61 2.40 1.15
N GLN A 53 34.87 2.02 1.34
CA GLN A 53 35.94 2.99 1.58
C GLN A 53 36.32 3.66 0.25
N PRO A 54 36.14 4.98 0.09
CA PRO A 54 36.58 5.69 -1.11
C PRO A 54 38.11 5.79 -1.14
N SER A 55 38.67 5.98 -2.33
CA SER A 55 40.11 6.16 -2.54
C SER A 55 40.68 7.38 -1.82
N ASP A 56 39.86 8.42 -1.65
CA ASP A 56 40.19 9.62 -0.87
C ASP A 56 39.11 9.94 0.17
N LEU A 57 39.43 9.69 1.45
CA LEU A 57 38.57 10.00 2.60
C LEU A 57 38.37 11.52 2.82
N SER A 58 39.18 12.38 2.17
CA SER A 58 39.03 13.84 2.24
C SER A 58 37.76 14.32 1.52
N LEU A 59 37.22 13.53 0.59
CA LEU A 59 36.03 13.84 -0.18
C LEU A 59 34.73 13.78 0.65
N ILE A 60 34.75 13.11 1.81
CA ILE A 60 33.60 13.03 2.71
C ILE A 60 33.43 14.37 3.43
N SER A 61 32.59 15.22 2.85
CA SER A 61 32.24 16.54 3.37
C SER A 61 31.11 16.47 4.39
N SER A 62 30.94 17.53 5.19
CA SER A 62 29.79 17.68 6.09
C SER A 62 28.45 17.67 5.36
N LEU A 63 28.42 18.07 4.08
CA LEU A 63 27.25 17.97 3.21
C LEU A 63 26.91 16.50 2.91
N SER A 64 27.92 15.68 2.61
CA SER A 64 27.73 14.24 2.38
C SER A 64 27.11 13.56 3.61
N VAL A 65 27.70 13.79 4.78
CA VAL A 65 27.21 13.24 6.06
C VAL A 65 25.79 13.71 6.37
N ARG A 66 25.43 14.95 6.04
CA ARG A 66 24.05 15.45 6.24
C ARG A 66 23.05 14.76 5.31
N CYS A 67 23.47 14.39 4.10
CA CYS A 67 22.61 13.76 3.12
C CYS A 67 22.34 12.28 3.44
N ASN A 68 23.36 11.51 3.82
CA ASN A 68 23.23 10.04 3.99
C ASN A 68 23.73 9.49 5.33
N GLY A 69 24.23 10.34 6.23
CA GLY A 69 24.70 9.92 7.54
C GLY A 69 26.03 9.15 7.55
N ILE A 70 26.70 8.97 6.40
CA ILE A 70 27.92 8.17 6.31
C ILE A 70 29.14 9.04 6.65
N SER A 71 29.72 8.82 7.84
CA SER A 71 30.90 9.54 8.32
C SER A 71 32.21 8.91 7.82
N ARG A 72 33.31 9.67 7.92
CA ARG A 72 34.66 9.16 7.65
C ARG A 72 34.99 7.94 8.52
N ASP A 73 34.65 7.99 9.80
CA ASP A 73 34.94 6.93 10.75
C ASP A 73 34.11 5.66 10.45
N ALA A 74 32.93 5.79 9.85
CA ALA A 74 32.11 4.66 9.44
C ALA A 74 32.71 3.88 8.27
N VAL A 75 33.48 4.54 7.39
CA VAL A 75 34.04 3.90 6.17
C VAL A 75 35.52 3.60 6.25
N VAL A 76 36.24 4.08 7.28
CA VAL A 76 37.71 3.88 7.38
C VAL A 76 38.11 2.41 7.50
N SER A 77 37.25 1.59 8.10
CA SER A 77 37.41 0.13 8.24
C SER A 77 36.56 -0.67 7.25
N ALA A 78 35.82 0.01 6.38
CA ALA A 78 35.01 -0.63 5.34
C ALA A 78 35.88 -1.17 4.20
N PRO A 79 35.42 -2.17 3.44
CA PRO A 79 36.16 -2.64 2.28
C PRO A 79 36.25 -1.57 1.19
N THR A 80 37.35 -1.56 0.46
CA THR A 80 37.50 -0.79 -0.79
C THR A 80 36.61 -1.38 -1.89
N PHE A 81 36.30 -0.58 -2.91
CA PHE A 81 35.53 -1.09 -4.05
C PHE A 81 36.19 -2.30 -4.74
N ALA A 82 37.53 -2.30 -4.86
CA ALA A 82 38.28 -3.41 -5.43
C ALA A 82 38.02 -4.75 -4.71
N GLN A 83 37.84 -4.72 -3.38
CA GLN A 83 37.57 -5.92 -2.56
C GLN A 83 36.15 -6.45 -2.73
N ILE A 84 35.19 -5.60 -3.08
CA ILE A 84 33.78 -6.01 -3.29
C ILE A 84 33.41 -6.18 -4.77
N ALA A 85 34.29 -5.77 -5.70
CA ALA A 85 34.00 -5.71 -7.12
C ALA A 85 33.54 -7.05 -7.72
N ASP A 86 34.10 -8.19 -7.29
CA ASP A 86 33.65 -9.51 -7.74
C ASP A 86 32.21 -9.80 -7.34
N ARG A 87 31.84 -9.43 -6.12
CA ARG A 87 30.50 -9.64 -5.60
C ARG A 87 29.49 -8.73 -6.30
N VAL A 88 29.82 -7.46 -6.46
CA VAL A 88 28.98 -6.50 -7.20
C VAL A 88 28.81 -6.95 -8.65
N TYR A 89 29.89 -7.41 -9.30
CA TYR A 89 29.82 -7.92 -10.67
C TYR A 89 28.91 -9.15 -10.77
N ASP A 90 29.03 -10.11 -9.85
CA ASP A 90 28.18 -11.30 -9.86
C ASP A 90 26.71 -10.97 -9.64
N ILE A 91 26.39 -9.99 -8.78
CA ILE A 91 25.00 -9.53 -8.54
C ILE A 91 24.42 -8.87 -9.80
N LEU A 92 25.19 -8.02 -10.48
CA LEU A 92 24.68 -7.15 -11.54
C LEU A 92 24.80 -7.74 -12.95
N HIS A 93 25.89 -8.43 -13.28
CA HIS A 93 26.18 -8.84 -14.66
C HIS A 93 25.16 -9.89 -15.16
N GLY A 94 24.62 -9.64 -16.36
CA GLY A 94 23.68 -10.54 -17.01
C GLY A 94 22.27 -10.57 -16.39
N ARG A 95 21.93 -9.60 -15.53
CA ARG A 95 20.59 -9.44 -14.94
C ARG A 95 19.87 -8.19 -15.43
N ILE A 96 18.59 -8.08 -15.14
CA ILE A 96 17.83 -6.84 -15.35
C ILE A 96 18.17 -5.90 -14.19
N TRP A 97 18.48 -4.65 -14.49
CA TRP A 97 18.74 -3.63 -13.48
C TRP A 97 17.49 -2.81 -13.22
N ALA A 98 17.23 -2.48 -11.96
CA ALA A 98 16.14 -1.59 -11.60
C ALA A 98 16.56 -0.64 -10.47
N GLY A 99 16.08 0.59 -10.52
CA GLY A 99 16.47 1.63 -9.57
C GLY A 99 15.65 2.90 -9.79
N HIS A 100 15.87 3.94 -9.02
CA HIS A 100 15.13 5.21 -9.15
C HIS A 100 16.09 6.31 -9.57
N ASN A 101 15.90 6.87 -10.77
CA ASN A 101 16.91 7.72 -11.43
C ASN A 101 18.23 6.98 -11.75
N ILE A 102 18.15 5.65 -11.84
CA ILE A 102 19.31 4.76 -11.92
C ILE A 102 20.16 4.99 -13.16
N LEU A 103 19.54 5.35 -14.29
CA LEU A 103 20.26 5.54 -15.56
C LEU A 103 21.21 6.73 -15.50
N ARG A 104 20.81 7.79 -14.80
CA ARG A 104 21.58 9.03 -14.70
C ARG A 104 22.58 9.03 -13.55
N PHE A 105 22.31 8.21 -12.52
CA PHE A 105 23.08 8.25 -11.30
C PHE A 105 23.81 6.94 -11.03
N ASP A 106 23.15 5.93 -10.46
CA ASP A 106 23.78 4.73 -9.92
C ASP A 106 24.54 3.93 -10.96
N CYS A 107 23.94 3.76 -12.15
CA CYS A 107 24.58 3.08 -13.28
C CYS A 107 25.89 3.76 -13.71
N ALA A 108 25.96 5.10 -13.62
CA ALA A 108 27.18 5.84 -13.94
C ALA A 108 28.23 5.63 -12.84
N ARG A 109 27.82 5.72 -11.56
CA ARG A 109 28.70 5.52 -10.40
C ARG A 109 29.34 4.13 -10.37
N ILE A 110 28.57 3.08 -10.67
CA ILE A 110 29.09 1.71 -10.76
C ILE A 110 30.12 1.60 -11.88
N ARG A 111 29.83 2.11 -13.08
CA ARG A 111 30.78 2.08 -14.20
C ARG A 111 32.07 2.84 -13.88
N GLU A 112 31.96 4.02 -13.26
CA GLU A 112 33.10 4.81 -12.79
C GLU A 112 33.95 4.01 -11.79
N ALA A 113 33.32 3.36 -10.80
CA ALA A 113 34.03 2.55 -9.80
C ALA A 113 34.77 1.35 -10.40
N PHE A 114 34.18 0.66 -11.39
CA PHE A 114 34.86 -0.42 -12.12
C PHE A 114 36.02 0.11 -12.99
N ALA A 115 35.84 1.27 -13.63
CA ALA A 115 36.90 1.90 -14.41
C ALA A 115 38.10 2.32 -13.54
N GLU A 116 37.86 2.82 -12.32
CA GLU A 116 38.92 3.22 -11.38
C GLU A 116 39.83 2.05 -10.97
N ILE A 117 39.29 0.84 -10.92
CA ILE A 117 40.06 -0.39 -10.62
C ILE A 117 40.53 -1.12 -11.89
N ASN A 118 40.41 -0.49 -13.06
CA ASN A 118 40.78 -1.04 -14.38
C ASN A 118 40.10 -2.38 -14.70
N ARG A 119 38.82 -2.52 -14.33
CA ARG A 119 38.01 -3.72 -14.63
C ARG A 119 36.82 -3.38 -15.52
N PRO A 120 36.37 -4.33 -16.37
CA PRO A 120 35.15 -4.14 -17.13
C PRO A 120 33.94 -4.06 -16.18
N ALA A 121 33.05 -3.11 -16.45
CA ALA A 121 31.80 -2.98 -15.70
C ALA A 121 30.83 -4.14 -16.01
N PRO A 122 29.92 -4.48 -15.08
CA PRO A 122 28.84 -5.41 -15.35
C PRO A 122 27.87 -4.81 -16.38
N GLU A 123 27.25 -5.67 -17.20
CA GLU A 123 26.32 -5.26 -18.25
C GLU A 123 24.92 -5.82 -17.96
N PRO A 124 23.87 -4.99 -18.03
CA PRO A 124 22.50 -5.43 -17.83
C PRO A 124 21.91 -6.08 -19.08
N LYS A 125 20.94 -7.00 -18.88
CA LYS A 125 20.03 -7.45 -19.95
C LYS A 125 19.04 -6.35 -20.36
N GLY A 126 18.70 -5.48 -19.42
CA GLY A 126 17.79 -4.35 -19.58
C GLY A 126 17.79 -3.51 -18.31
N THR A 127 17.35 -2.26 -18.40
CA THR A 127 17.32 -1.34 -17.24
C THR A 127 15.93 -0.73 -17.09
N ILE A 128 15.43 -0.74 -15.85
CA ILE A 128 14.17 -0.12 -15.44
C ILE A 128 14.51 1.06 -14.53
N ASP A 129 14.44 2.27 -15.10
CA ASP A 129 14.49 3.50 -14.31
C ASP A 129 13.09 3.86 -13.85
N SER A 130 12.79 3.60 -12.58
CA SER A 130 11.46 3.84 -12.02
C SER A 130 11.08 5.33 -12.03
N LEU A 131 12.04 6.27 -11.96
CA LEU A 131 11.70 7.69 -12.04
C LEU A 131 11.16 8.02 -13.43
N ALA A 132 11.89 7.60 -14.46
CA ALA A 132 11.50 7.84 -15.85
C ALA A 132 10.18 7.12 -16.18
N LEU A 133 10.11 5.83 -15.85
CA LEU A 133 8.94 4.98 -16.09
C LEU A 133 7.68 5.52 -15.39
N LEU A 134 7.77 5.81 -14.09
CA LEU A 134 6.62 6.29 -13.33
C LEU A 134 6.23 7.71 -13.70
N THR A 135 7.19 8.60 -14.00
CA THR A 135 6.85 9.94 -14.50
C THR A 135 6.04 9.85 -15.79
N GLN A 136 6.38 8.93 -16.69
CA GLN A 136 5.66 8.73 -17.95
C GLN A 136 4.29 8.05 -17.75
N LYS A 137 4.22 7.00 -16.93
CA LYS A 137 3.04 6.14 -16.82
C LYS A 137 2.10 6.54 -15.69
N PHE A 138 2.65 6.77 -14.51
CA PHE A 138 1.90 7.17 -13.32
C PHE A 138 1.60 8.68 -13.29
N GLY A 139 2.44 9.48 -13.94
CA GLY A 139 2.30 10.93 -13.96
C GLY A 139 2.59 11.57 -12.61
N ARG A 140 2.48 12.89 -12.51
CA ARG A 140 2.87 13.69 -11.33
C ARG A 140 1.85 13.68 -10.18
N ARG A 141 1.15 12.57 -9.98
CA ARG A 141 0.12 12.40 -8.94
C ARG A 141 0.70 12.47 -7.53
N ALA A 142 1.93 11.99 -7.38
CA ALA A 142 2.73 12.09 -6.17
C ALA A 142 3.70 13.29 -6.18
N GLY A 143 3.36 14.37 -6.89
CA GLY A 143 4.15 15.61 -6.92
C GLY A 143 5.39 15.54 -7.82
N ASP A 144 6.58 15.71 -7.23
CA ASP A 144 7.84 15.82 -7.98
C ASP A 144 8.40 14.46 -8.46
N MET A 145 7.73 13.37 -8.09
CA MET A 145 8.08 11.98 -8.44
C MET A 145 9.37 11.46 -7.82
N LYS A 146 9.97 12.18 -6.87
CA LYS A 146 11.07 11.64 -6.07
C LYS A 146 10.60 10.50 -5.19
N MET A 147 11.53 9.63 -4.83
CA MET A 147 11.26 8.47 -3.97
C MET A 147 10.55 8.86 -2.66
N ALA A 148 11.05 9.87 -1.93
CA ALA A 148 10.39 10.38 -0.71
C ALA A 148 8.94 10.86 -0.94
N SER A 149 8.66 11.54 -2.07
CA SER A 149 7.31 12.02 -2.41
C SER A 149 6.37 10.86 -2.74
N LEU A 150 6.86 9.85 -3.47
CA LEU A 150 6.12 8.61 -3.77
C LEU A 150 5.86 7.79 -2.51
N ALA A 151 6.86 7.66 -1.63
CA ALA A 151 6.74 6.96 -0.35
C ALA A 151 5.71 7.63 0.55
N THR A 152 5.73 8.96 0.64
CA THR A 152 4.74 9.75 1.38
C THR A 152 3.33 9.56 0.80
N TYR A 153 3.20 9.62 -0.52
CA TYR A 153 1.91 9.45 -1.21
C TYR A 153 1.25 8.09 -0.90
N PHE A 154 2.03 7.02 -0.79
CA PHE A 154 1.53 5.67 -0.48
C PHE A 154 1.61 5.30 1.01
N GLY A 155 2.03 6.21 1.90
CA GLY A 155 2.18 5.94 3.33
C GLY A 155 3.23 4.87 3.65
N LEU A 156 4.36 4.85 2.93
CA LEU A 156 5.46 3.87 3.09
C LEU A 156 6.48 4.26 4.17
N GLY A 157 6.31 5.44 4.78
CA GLY A 157 7.28 6.01 5.72
C GLY A 157 8.26 6.98 5.05
N ALA A 158 9.23 7.46 5.83
CA ALA A 158 10.26 8.38 5.35
C ALA A 158 11.43 7.62 4.71
N GLN A 159 12.00 8.20 3.65
CA GLN A 159 13.24 7.71 3.05
C GLN A 159 14.41 7.93 4.03
N THR A 160 15.24 6.91 4.22
CA THR A 160 16.33 6.94 5.22
C THR A 160 17.67 7.34 4.62
N HIS A 161 17.79 7.38 3.28
CA HIS A 161 19.05 7.59 2.55
C HIS A 161 20.10 6.54 2.91
N ARG A 162 19.64 5.28 2.97
CA ARG A 162 20.46 4.09 3.10
C ARG A 162 20.15 3.17 1.94
N SER A 163 21.17 2.73 1.20
CA SER A 163 20.95 2.10 -0.09
C SER A 163 20.06 0.86 -0.03
N LEU A 164 20.17 0.04 1.03
CA LEU A 164 19.33 -1.16 1.17
C LEU A 164 17.85 -0.85 1.46
N ASP A 165 17.59 0.20 2.25
CA ASP A 165 16.22 0.61 2.56
C ASP A 165 15.57 1.25 1.33
N ASP A 166 16.34 2.06 0.60
CA ASP A 166 15.89 2.77 -0.59
C ASP A 166 15.57 1.81 -1.76
N VAL A 167 16.34 0.73 -1.95
CA VAL A 167 16.00 -0.29 -2.96
C VAL A 167 14.71 -1.04 -2.63
N ARG A 168 14.46 -1.33 -1.35
CA ARG A 168 13.21 -1.96 -0.90
C ARG A 168 12.03 -1.01 -1.06
N MET A 169 12.22 0.26 -0.70
CA MET A 169 11.23 1.31 -0.90
C MET A 169 10.88 1.47 -2.38
N ASN A 170 11.87 1.45 -3.27
CA ASN A 170 11.67 1.52 -4.71
C ASN A 170 10.82 0.35 -5.24
N LEU A 171 11.13 -0.89 -4.82
CA LEU A 171 10.33 -2.06 -5.18
C LEU A 171 8.87 -1.90 -4.73
N GLU A 172 8.63 -1.43 -3.49
CA GLU A 172 7.29 -1.19 -2.98
C GLU A 172 6.57 -0.08 -3.78
N VAL A 173 7.23 1.05 -4.04
CA VAL A 173 6.68 2.14 -4.86
C VAL A 173 6.24 1.63 -6.24
N LEU A 174 7.08 0.83 -6.92
CA LEU A 174 6.72 0.23 -8.21
C LEU A 174 5.49 -0.67 -8.11
N LYS A 175 5.40 -1.52 -7.08
CA LYS A 175 4.22 -2.39 -6.86
C LYS A 175 2.94 -1.57 -6.69
N TYR A 176 2.99 -0.50 -5.89
CA TYR A 176 1.84 0.37 -5.65
C TYR A 176 1.43 1.11 -6.91
N CYS A 177 2.36 1.76 -7.60
CA CYS A 177 2.07 2.45 -8.86
C CYS A 177 1.51 1.50 -9.92
N ALA A 178 2.11 0.32 -10.10
CA ALA A 178 1.63 -0.68 -11.05
C ALA A 178 0.22 -1.15 -10.71
N THR A 179 -0.08 -1.37 -9.43
CA THR A 179 -1.43 -1.77 -8.98
C THR A 179 -2.45 -0.68 -9.26
N VAL A 180 -2.14 0.59 -8.97
CA VAL A 180 -3.03 1.72 -9.27
C VAL A 180 -3.29 1.82 -10.76
N LEU A 181 -2.25 1.76 -11.59
CA LEU A 181 -2.39 1.81 -13.05
C LEU A 181 -3.22 0.64 -13.59
N PHE A 182 -3.01 -0.57 -13.05
CA PHE A 182 -3.80 -1.74 -13.41
C PHE A 182 -5.29 -1.55 -13.08
N LEU A 183 -5.61 -1.09 -11.87
CA LEU A 183 -6.98 -0.81 -11.45
C LEU A 183 -7.62 0.27 -12.34
N GLU A 184 -6.91 1.37 -12.59
CA GLU A 184 -7.40 2.45 -13.46
C GLU A 184 -7.67 2.00 -14.89
N SER A 185 -6.79 1.16 -15.45
CA SER A 185 -6.99 0.60 -16.78
C SER A 185 -8.21 -0.34 -16.86
N SER A 186 -8.60 -0.93 -15.72
CA SER A 186 -9.75 -1.84 -15.64
C SER A 186 -11.09 -1.08 -15.65
N LEU A 187 -11.13 0.12 -15.07
CA LEU A 187 -12.33 0.97 -14.99
C LEU A 187 -11.98 2.45 -15.23
N PRO A 188 -11.58 2.82 -16.45
CA PRO A 188 -11.11 4.17 -16.76
C PRO A 188 -12.18 5.23 -16.43
N ASP A 189 -13.44 5.00 -16.79
CA ASP A 189 -14.53 5.97 -16.61
C ASP A 189 -14.93 6.25 -15.15
N ILE A 190 -14.44 5.45 -14.20
CA ILE A 190 -14.71 5.63 -12.76
C ILE A 190 -13.47 6.16 -12.07
N LEU A 191 -12.30 5.60 -12.40
CA LEU A 191 -11.05 5.85 -11.67
C LEU A 191 -10.22 6.99 -12.28
N THR A 192 -10.44 7.37 -13.54
CA THR A 192 -9.77 8.53 -14.16
C THR A 192 -10.61 9.82 -14.15
N THR A 193 -11.91 9.74 -13.86
CA THR A 193 -12.87 10.87 -13.90
C THR A 193 -12.60 11.95 -12.84
N ASN A 194 -11.71 11.68 -11.89
CA ASN A 194 -11.17 12.67 -10.96
C ASN A 194 -9.63 12.73 -10.99
N SER A 195 -8.98 12.48 -12.13
CA SER A 195 -7.54 12.68 -12.30
C SER A 195 -7.22 14.18 -12.27
N TRP A 196 -7.28 14.73 -11.06
CA TRP A 196 -7.07 16.12 -10.72
C TRP A 196 -5.66 16.56 -11.08
N ILE A 197 -5.61 17.62 -11.87
CA ILE A 197 -4.50 18.55 -11.93
C ILE A 197 -4.29 19.07 -10.50
N SER A 198 -3.11 18.81 -9.92
CA SER A 198 -2.73 19.42 -8.64
C SER A 198 -2.80 20.96 -8.78
N PRO A 199 -3.44 21.71 -7.86
CA PRO A 199 -3.59 23.17 -7.98
C PRO A 199 -2.28 23.98 -7.94
N ASN A 200 -1.11 23.34 -7.79
CA ASN A 200 0.17 24.03 -7.61
C ASN A 200 1.13 23.90 -8.80
N ALA A 201 0.62 23.72 -10.02
CA ALA A 201 1.40 23.98 -11.23
C ALA A 201 1.39 25.49 -11.54
N THR A 202 2.22 26.27 -10.85
CA THR A 202 2.50 27.66 -11.25
C THR A 202 3.22 27.66 -12.60
N THR A 203 2.46 27.71 -13.69
CA THR A 203 2.97 28.09 -15.00
C THR A 203 3.44 29.54 -14.92
N ARG A 204 4.76 29.72 -14.75
CA ARG A 204 5.40 31.02 -14.94
C ARG A 204 5.46 31.32 -16.44
N SER A 205 4.32 31.63 -17.04
CA SER A 205 4.27 32.21 -18.37
C SER A 205 4.71 33.67 -18.27
N ARG A 206 5.96 33.93 -18.66
CA ARG A 206 6.43 35.28 -19.00
C ARG A 206 5.68 35.74 -20.25
N SER A 207 4.59 36.46 -20.10
CA SER A 207 4.03 37.27 -21.18
C SER A 207 4.78 38.60 -21.22
N ASN A 208 5.72 38.70 -22.16
CA ASN A 208 6.37 39.95 -22.54
C ASN A 208 5.35 40.76 -23.35
N GLY A 209 4.72 41.75 -22.73
CA GLY A 209 3.75 42.65 -23.35
C GLY A 209 4.19 44.10 -23.19
N LYS A 210 5.02 44.58 -24.13
CA LYS A 210 5.24 46.01 -24.36
C LYS A 210 3.94 46.60 -24.93
N ALA A 211 3.33 47.57 -24.23
CA ALA A 211 2.61 48.66 -24.87
C ALA A 211 2.52 49.87 -23.94
N SER A 212 2.98 50.99 -24.47
CA SER A 212 3.04 52.34 -23.90
C SER A 212 1.65 52.96 -23.72
N ARG A 213 1.49 53.83 -22.70
CA ARG A 213 1.12 55.25 -22.89
C ARG A 213 1.26 56.06 -21.60
N GLU A 214 2.08 57.11 -21.71
CA GLU A 214 2.26 58.21 -20.77
C GLU A 214 0.98 59.07 -20.63
N ALA A 215 0.75 59.63 -19.43
CA ALA A 215 0.95 61.05 -19.14
C ALA A 215 0.09 61.56 -17.95
N THR A 216 0.79 61.95 -16.89
CA THR A 216 0.69 63.26 -16.21
C THR A 216 -0.55 63.65 -15.38
N GLY A 217 -0.33 63.79 -14.06
CA GLY A 217 -0.65 65.03 -13.34
C GLY A 217 -1.66 64.98 -12.19
N PRO A 218 -1.60 65.90 -11.21
CA PRO A 218 -1.36 65.50 -9.81
C PRO A 218 -2.21 66.19 -8.70
N SER A 219 -2.11 65.66 -7.47
CA SER A 219 -2.13 66.37 -6.16
C SER A 219 -3.49 66.98 -5.69
N LYS A 220 -3.88 67.18 -4.41
CA LYS A 220 -3.22 67.38 -3.09
C LYS A 220 -4.20 67.08 -1.92
N SER A 221 -3.61 66.88 -0.74
CA SER A 221 -4.05 67.23 0.64
C SER A 221 -5.15 66.37 1.30
N SER A 222 -5.16 66.09 2.61
CA SER A 222 -4.62 66.84 3.76
C SER A 222 -4.25 65.93 4.95
N LEU A 223 -3.43 66.48 5.85
CA LEU A 223 -2.86 65.88 7.07
C LEU A 223 -3.79 65.94 8.30
N SER A 224 -3.55 65.00 9.23
CA SER A 224 -3.88 64.94 10.66
C SER A 224 -3.38 66.17 11.46
N PRO A 225 -3.71 66.37 12.76
CA PRO A 225 -2.87 65.82 13.88
C PRO A 225 -3.58 65.63 15.26
N SER A 226 -3.25 64.60 16.07
CA SER A 226 -2.26 64.50 17.19
C SER A 226 -2.72 64.88 18.60
N ALA A 227 -2.35 64.05 19.59
CA ALA A 227 -1.90 64.50 20.92
C ALA A 227 -0.88 63.49 21.50
N LYS A 228 0.26 64.01 21.96
CA LYS A 228 1.41 63.33 22.59
C LYS A 228 1.38 63.53 24.12
N ILE A 229 1.91 62.58 24.88
CA ILE A 229 2.59 62.80 26.19
C ILE A 229 3.82 61.88 26.26
N GLU A 230 4.90 62.40 26.84
CA GLU A 230 6.31 61.95 26.89
C GLU A 230 6.73 61.92 28.39
N VAL A 231 7.41 60.90 28.94
CA VAL A 231 8.86 60.76 29.32
C VAL A 231 8.85 59.83 30.58
N ALA A 232 9.64 58.75 30.76
CA ALA A 232 11.03 58.74 31.26
C ALA A 232 11.65 57.31 31.26
N LEU A 233 12.99 57.27 31.26
CA LEU A 233 13.93 56.19 30.94
C LEU A 233 14.26 55.22 32.09
N THR A 234 14.70 53.98 31.77
CA THR A 234 16.06 53.44 32.08
C THR A 234 16.31 51.99 31.57
N SER A 235 17.47 51.82 30.91
CA SER A 235 18.35 50.64 30.71
C SER A 235 17.91 49.36 29.95
N SER A 236 18.57 49.17 28.80
CA SER A 236 18.83 47.97 27.98
C SER A 236 19.94 47.06 28.59
N PRO A 237 20.33 45.85 28.05
CA PRO A 237 20.42 45.54 26.61
C PRO A 237 20.11 44.08 26.10
N THR A 238 19.63 44.07 24.85
CA THR A 238 19.94 43.21 23.68
C THR A 238 19.95 41.67 23.78
N ASN A 239 19.13 41.03 22.93
CA ASN A 239 19.69 40.22 21.84
C ASN A 239 18.74 40.19 20.61
N ASN A 240 19.33 40.47 19.45
CA ASN A 240 18.67 40.57 18.16
C ASN A 240 18.48 39.17 17.54
N THR A 241 17.27 38.90 17.05
CA THR A 241 16.99 37.85 16.07
C THR A 241 17.50 38.30 14.71
N ILE A 242 18.47 37.58 14.16
CA ILE A 242 18.87 37.70 12.75
C ILE A 242 18.11 36.62 11.99
N GLU A 243 17.18 37.05 11.14
CA GLU A 243 16.70 36.26 10.00
C GLU A 243 17.82 36.20 8.96
N GLU A 244 18.31 34.99 8.68
CA GLU A 244 19.20 34.75 7.54
C GLU A 244 18.48 33.96 6.45
N ASN A 245 18.36 34.65 5.32
CA ASN A 245 17.85 34.17 4.04
C ASN A 245 18.75 33.07 3.47
N HIS A 246 18.15 31.96 3.03
CA HIS A 246 18.81 30.94 2.20
C HIS A 246 18.64 31.23 0.70
N PRO A 247 19.72 31.18 -0.10
CA PRO A 247 19.60 31.03 -1.55
C PRO A 247 20.06 29.62 -1.97
N ILE A 248 19.25 28.90 -2.75
CA ILE A 248 19.76 27.80 -3.60
C ILE A 248 19.50 28.17 -5.05
N LEU A 249 20.62 28.46 -5.73
CA LEU A 249 20.72 28.80 -7.13
C LEU A 249 20.43 27.58 -8.01
N SER A 250 19.49 27.77 -8.92
CA SER A 250 19.38 27.02 -10.17
C SER A 250 20.46 27.52 -11.13
N LEU A 251 21.29 26.63 -11.68
CA LEU A 251 22.26 26.96 -12.73
C LEU A 251 21.95 26.16 -14.00
N MET A 252 21.23 26.81 -14.92
CA MET A 252 21.48 26.69 -16.35
C MET A 252 22.57 27.70 -16.72
N THR A 253 23.48 27.33 -17.62
CA THR A 253 24.27 28.29 -18.40
C THR A 253 24.61 27.72 -19.80
N PRO A 254 24.93 28.58 -20.78
CA PRO A 254 24.52 28.45 -22.18
C PRO A 254 25.65 28.01 -23.11
N GLY A 255 25.28 27.53 -24.30
CA GLY A 255 26.18 27.33 -25.44
C GLY A 255 25.44 27.64 -26.73
N ALA A 256 26.07 28.46 -27.57
CA ALA A 256 25.51 29.16 -28.71
C ALA A 256 25.50 28.35 -30.02
N GLY A 257 24.67 28.78 -30.97
CA GLY A 257 24.96 28.73 -32.40
C GLY A 257 24.41 27.53 -33.18
N GLU A 258 23.39 27.81 -33.98
CA GLU A 258 22.69 26.95 -34.92
C GLU A 258 23.58 26.39 -36.04
N GLU A 259 23.29 25.16 -36.48
CA GLU A 259 22.87 24.86 -37.86
C GLU A 259 22.23 23.46 -37.90
N ALA A 260 20.95 23.40 -38.24
CA ALA A 260 20.20 22.17 -38.48
C ALA A 260 20.27 21.80 -39.97
N PRO A 261 20.10 20.51 -40.30
CA PRO A 261 19.17 20.21 -41.38
C PRO A 261 18.19 19.09 -41.01
N TYR A 262 16.91 19.44 -41.22
CA TYR A 262 15.79 18.64 -41.71
C TYR A 262 15.41 17.33 -40.99
N LEU A 263 14.26 17.46 -40.32
CA LEU A 263 13.32 16.41 -39.96
C LEU A 263 12.96 15.54 -41.17
N THR A 264 13.08 14.24 -41.00
CA THR A 264 12.20 13.27 -41.67
C THR A 264 11.42 12.55 -40.58
N GLU A 265 10.11 12.76 -40.59
CA GLU A 265 9.15 12.01 -39.79
C GLU A 265 9.25 10.53 -40.18
N SER A 266 9.54 9.66 -39.20
CA SER A 266 9.18 8.25 -39.32
C SER A 266 8.19 7.93 -38.21
N ASP A 267 6.92 8.00 -38.58
CA ASP A 267 5.80 7.42 -37.87
C ASP A 267 6.03 5.92 -37.66
N PHE A 268 6.54 5.56 -36.50
CA PHE A 268 6.30 4.25 -35.91
C PHE A 268 5.94 4.49 -34.45
N ALA A 269 4.67 4.86 -34.24
CA ALA A 269 4.06 4.78 -32.93
C ALA A 269 4.19 3.35 -32.43
N GLN A 270 5.17 3.10 -31.55
CA GLN A 270 5.22 1.84 -30.84
C GLN A 270 3.93 1.73 -30.01
N PRO A 271 3.23 0.58 -30.06
CA PRO A 271 2.06 0.36 -29.22
C PRO A 271 2.43 0.60 -27.77
N ASN A 272 1.61 1.36 -27.05
CA ASN A 272 1.80 1.61 -25.64
C ASN A 272 1.82 0.22 -24.94
N THR A 273 2.99 -0.25 -24.50
CA THR A 273 3.22 -1.65 -24.06
C THR A 273 2.42 -2.06 -22.82
N PHE A 274 1.63 -1.14 -22.27
CA PHE A 274 0.70 -1.33 -21.15
C PHE A 274 -0.75 -1.02 -21.55
N ASP A 275 -1.05 -0.99 -22.84
CA ASP A 275 -2.41 -0.92 -23.34
C ASP A 275 -3.09 -2.27 -23.09
N MET A 276 -3.80 -2.36 -21.96
CA MET A 276 -4.56 -3.54 -21.55
C MET A 276 -5.96 -3.55 -22.19
N HIS A 277 -6.26 -2.58 -23.06
CA HIS A 277 -7.51 -2.55 -23.83
C HIS A 277 -7.76 -3.81 -24.68
N PRO A 278 -6.74 -4.51 -25.24
CA PRO A 278 -6.94 -5.79 -25.94
C PRO A 278 -7.40 -6.93 -25.01
N LEU A 279 -6.92 -6.98 -23.76
CA LEU A 279 -7.32 -8.00 -22.77
C LEU A 279 -8.80 -7.87 -22.37
N ARG A 280 -9.36 -6.66 -22.43
CA ARG A 280 -10.80 -6.42 -22.26
C ARG A 280 -11.63 -7.19 -23.30
N GLY A 281 -11.13 -7.32 -24.53
CA GLY A 281 -11.79 -8.05 -25.61
C GLY A 281 -11.63 -9.58 -25.52
N GLU A 282 -10.52 -10.06 -24.97
CA GLU A 282 -10.23 -11.50 -24.85
C GLU A 282 -10.93 -12.14 -23.64
N VAL A 283 -10.94 -11.48 -22.47
CA VAL A 283 -11.68 -11.95 -21.28
C VAL A 283 -13.19 -12.02 -21.56
N GLN A 284 -13.70 -11.17 -22.46
CA GLN A 284 -15.09 -11.16 -22.89
C GLN A 284 -15.43 -12.25 -23.92
N LYS A 285 -14.43 -12.84 -24.59
CA LYS A 285 -14.58 -13.92 -25.57
C LYS A 285 -14.46 -15.32 -24.95
N GLU A 286 -13.59 -15.49 -23.95
CA GLU A 286 -13.39 -16.77 -23.26
C GLU A 286 -14.52 -17.13 -22.28
N SER A 287 -15.32 -16.17 -21.81
CA SER A 287 -16.43 -16.45 -20.89
C SER A 287 -17.72 -16.96 -21.57
N LEU A 288 -17.69 -17.33 -22.85
CA LEU A 288 -18.86 -17.70 -23.66
C LEU A 288 -18.68 -19.00 -24.47
N GLN A 289 -17.90 -19.96 -23.95
CA GLN A 289 -17.93 -21.35 -24.41
C GLN A 289 -18.30 -22.25 -23.23
N PRO A 290 -19.42 -23.00 -23.28
CA PRO A 290 -19.70 -24.06 -22.31
C PRO A 290 -18.75 -25.22 -22.57
N ASP A 291 -18.03 -25.63 -21.53
CA ASP A 291 -17.13 -26.78 -21.53
C ASP A 291 -17.98 -28.06 -21.38
N ASP A 292 -18.63 -28.47 -22.47
CA ASP A 292 -19.35 -29.75 -22.60
C ASP A 292 -18.60 -30.63 -23.60
N THR A 293 -17.75 -31.54 -23.11
CA THR A 293 -17.40 -32.76 -23.84
C THR A 293 -16.92 -33.83 -22.87
N MET A 294 -17.87 -34.63 -22.38
CA MET A 294 -17.59 -35.98 -21.87
C MET A 294 -17.50 -36.92 -23.07
N GLU A 295 -16.35 -37.55 -23.30
CA GLU A 295 -16.27 -38.77 -24.10
C GLU A 295 -16.25 -39.97 -23.14
N GLU A 296 -17.31 -40.79 -23.22
CA GLU A 296 -17.34 -42.14 -22.67
C GLU A 296 -16.53 -43.08 -23.57
N GLU A 297 -15.59 -43.83 -22.99
CA GLU A 297 -15.17 -45.12 -23.54
C GLU A 297 -15.52 -46.24 -22.54
N SER A 298 -16.39 -47.14 -22.99
CA SER A 298 -16.70 -48.41 -22.33
C SER A 298 -15.76 -49.52 -22.83
N GLY A 299 -15.17 -50.29 -21.93
CA GLY A 299 -14.34 -51.45 -22.28
C GLY A 299 -13.96 -52.35 -21.11
N SER A 300 -14.90 -53.24 -20.74
CA SER A 300 -14.82 -54.52 -20.00
C SER A 300 -13.67 -54.85 -19.02
N GLY A 301 -14.05 -55.30 -17.81
CA GLY A 301 -13.27 -56.26 -17.03
C GLY A 301 -13.55 -56.29 -15.52
N THR A 302 -14.52 -57.10 -15.08
CA THR A 302 -14.62 -57.63 -13.69
C THR A 302 -13.91 -59.00 -13.62
N PRO A 303 -13.52 -59.58 -12.44
CA PRO A 303 -14.29 -59.56 -11.18
C PRO A 303 -13.54 -59.46 -9.82
N GLU A 304 -14.33 -59.16 -8.78
CA GLU A 304 -14.22 -59.54 -7.33
C GLU A 304 -13.09 -58.91 -6.48
N SER A 305 -13.24 -58.46 -5.21
CA SER A 305 -14.25 -58.63 -4.16
C SER A 305 -14.02 -57.64 -2.98
N SER A 306 -15.09 -56.99 -2.47
CA SER A 306 -15.43 -56.64 -1.05
C SER A 306 -14.48 -55.83 -0.10
N PRO A 307 -15.02 -55.13 0.94
CA PRO A 307 -14.65 -53.75 1.26
C PRO A 307 -14.00 -53.52 2.64
N ALA A 308 -13.22 -52.43 2.79
CA ALA A 308 -12.89 -51.84 4.10
C ALA A 308 -12.43 -50.37 4.00
N SER A 309 -13.25 -49.48 4.59
CA SER A 309 -12.90 -48.30 5.41
C SER A 309 -11.77 -47.33 4.99
N ALA A 310 -12.22 -46.10 4.68
CA ALA A 310 -11.80 -44.81 5.25
C ALA A 310 -10.31 -44.41 5.22
N SER A 311 -10.02 -43.39 4.40
CA SER A 311 -9.32 -42.17 4.84
C SER A 311 -9.35 -41.13 3.70
N GLU A 312 -10.39 -40.30 3.67
CA GLU A 312 -10.38 -39.11 2.83
C GLU A 312 -9.52 -38.01 3.47
N ALA A 313 -8.81 -37.34 2.58
CA ALA A 313 -7.87 -36.27 2.75
C ALA A 313 -8.26 -35.19 3.79
N SER A 314 -7.29 -34.86 4.64
CA SER A 314 -7.25 -33.62 5.42
C SER A 314 -7.26 -32.41 4.48
N SER A 315 -8.44 -31.79 4.34
CA SER A 315 -8.59 -30.39 3.95
C SER A 315 -8.92 -29.61 5.22
N GLY A 316 -8.16 -28.55 5.52
CA GLY A 316 -8.33 -27.75 6.75
C GLY A 316 -9.65 -27.00 6.75
N CYS A 317 -10.71 -27.63 7.28
CA CYS A 317 -12.00 -27.01 7.49
C CYS A 317 -12.01 -26.41 8.90
N THR A 318 -12.08 -25.08 8.99
CA THR A 318 -12.26 -24.41 10.29
C THR A 318 -13.72 -24.49 10.68
N GLU A 319 -14.01 -25.24 11.75
CA GLU A 319 -15.37 -25.54 12.20
C GLU A 319 -16.00 -24.36 12.97
N PHE A 320 -17.29 -24.09 12.76
CA PHE A 320 -18.04 -23.08 13.52
C PHE A 320 -18.58 -23.70 14.80
N LEU A 321 -18.33 -23.06 15.94
CA LEU A 321 -18.71 -23.58 17.26
C LEU A 321 -19.95 -22.87 17.82
N ASN A 322 -20.83 -23.62 18.48
CA ASN A 322 -21.93 -23.02 19.24
C ASN A 322 -21.39 -22.35 20.52
N PRO A 323 -22.00 -21.25 21.02
CA PRO A 323 -21.61 -20.62 22.29
C PRO A 323 -21.55 -21.57 23.49
N GLU A 324 -22.26 -22.69 23.44
CA GLU A 324 -22.30 -23.69 24.51
C GLU A 324 -21.10 -24.65 24.47
N GLU A 325 -20.49 -24.83 23.30
CA GLU A 325 -19.30 -25.67 23.08
C GLU A 325 -18.00 -24.90 23.38
N ILE A 326 -18.06 -23.56 23.43
CA ILE A 326 -16.89 -22.71 23.63
C ILE A 326 -16.54 -22.64 25.12
N SER A 327 -15.51 -23.40 25.50
CA SER A 327 -14.90 -23.29 26.82
C SER A 327 -14.07 -22.00 26.95
N ILE A 328 -14.46 -21.12 27.88
CA ILE A 328 -13.81 -19.82 28.12
C ILE A 328 -12.33 -19.97 28.49
N SER A 329 -11.96 -21.03 29.21
CA SER A 329 -10.56 -21.30 29.58
C SER A 329 -9.68 -21.66 28.38
N SER A 330 -10.29 -22.04 27.25
CA SER A 330 -9.60 -22.43 26.02
C SER A 330 -9.60 -21.32 24.98
N VAL A 331 -10.23 -20.17 25.28
CA VAL A 331 -10.17 -18.96 24.45
C VAL A 331 -8.87 -18.22 24.74
N SER A 332 -8.15 -17.84 23.69
CA SER A 332 -6.94 -17.04 23.79
C SER A 332 -6.92 -15.95 22.72
N ALA A 333 -6.21 -14.85 23.01
CA ALA A 333 -5.91 -13.80 22.05
C ALA A 333 -4.40 -13.83 21.81
N VAL A 334 -3.98 -13.81 20.55
CA VAL A 334 -2.57 -13.82 20.17
C VAL A 334 -2.27 -12.73 19.15
N LEU A 335 -1.05 -12.20 19.19
CA LEU A 335 -0.53 -11.31 18.15
C LEU A 335 0.01 -12.17 17.02
N VAL A 336 -0.65 -12.12 15.87
CA VAL A 336 -0.16 -12.77 14.66
C VAL A 336 0.49 -11.73 13.76
N PRO A 337 1.60 -12.07 13.09
CA PRO A 337 2.17 -11.22 12.05
C PRO A 337 1.10 -10.81 11.05
N PHE A 338 1.04 -9.52 10.80
CA PHE A 338 0.21 -8.86 9.81
C PHE A 338 1.12 -8.14 8.81
N TYR A 339 0.52 -7.64 7.74
CA TYR A 339 1.24 -7.02 6.61
C TYR A 339 2.30 -6.00 7.09
N ARG A 340 3.49 -6.01 6.45
CA ARG A 340 4.62 -5.10 6.74
C ARG A 340 5.18 -5.13 8.16
N GLY A 341 5.20 -6.30 8.80
CA GLY A 341 5.77 -6.45 10.15
C GLY A 341 4.90 -5.83 11.25
N GLN A 342 3.69 -5.38 10.92
CA GLN A 342 2.67 -5.06 11.91
C GLN A 342 2.16 -6.36 12.55
N GLN A 343 1.55 -6.25 13.72
CA GLN A 343 0.87 -7.38 14.36
C GLN A 343 -0.62 -7.08 14.42
N ARG A 344 -1.45 -8.12 14.26
CA ARG A 344 -2.88 -8.02 14.52
C ARG A 344 -3.27 -9.01 15.61
N ILE A 345 -4.27 -8.65 16.40
CA ILE A 345 -4.86 -9.58 17.36
C ILE A 345 -5.70 -10.61 16.59
N GLN A 346 -5.55 -11.88 16.92
CA GLN A 346 -6.40 -12.97 16.45
C GLN A 346 -6.96 -13.73 17.65
N MET A 347 -8.27 -13.98 17.62
CA MET A 347 -8.95 -14.79 18.63
C MET A 347 -8.89 -16.26 18.26
N LEU A 348 -8.48 -17.10 19.21
CA LEU A 348 -8.36 -18.54 19.04
C LEU A 348 -9.19 -19.28 20.10
N HIS A 349 -9.70 -20.45 19.75
CA HIS A 349 -10.22 -21.46 20.67
C HIS A 349 -9.53 -22.80 20.35
N GLU A 350 -8.94 -23.42 21.36
CA GLU A 350 -8.15 -24.67 21.21
C GLU A 350 -7.07 -24.60 20.11
N GLY A 351 -6.48 -23.40 19.92
CA GLY A 351 -5.43 -23.14 18.92
C GLY A 351 -5.93 -22.85 17.51
N SER A 352 -7.23 -22.93 17.25
CA SER A 352 -7.85 -22.63 15.95
C SER A 352 -8.55 -21.27 15.95
N ALA A 353 -8.66 -20.62 14.78
CA ALA A 353 -9.33 -19.34 14.64
C ALA A 353 -10.80 -19.42 15.08
N LEU A 354 -11.18 -18.62 16.07
CA LEU A 354 -12.51 -18.70 16.68
C LEU A 354 -13.59 -18.21 15.70
N GLN A 355 -14.49 -19.13 15.33
CA GLN A 355 -15.67 -18.88 14.52
C GLN A 355 -16.90 -19.37 15.28
N ILE A 356 -17.93 -18.54 15.36
CA ILE A 356 -19.10 -18.78 16.20
C ILE A 356 -20.35 -18.96 15.32
N CYS A 357 -21.13 -20.00 15.60
CA CYS A 357 -22.47 -20.22 15.09
C CYS A 357 -23.49 -19.95 16.20
N CYS A 358 -24.47 -19.09 15.96
CA CYS A 358 -25.52 -18.78 16.92
C CYS A 358 -26.89 -18.90 16.26
N ASN A 359 -27.74 -19.74 16.83
CA ASN A 359 -29.08 -19.97 16.30
C ASN A 359 -30.12 -19.07 16.99
N GLY A 360 -31.14 -18.65 16.24
CA GLY A 360 -32.30 -17.93 16.75
C GLY A 360 -32.01 -16.52 17.27
N LEU A 361 -31.01 -15.82 16.71
CA LEU A 361 -30.75 -14.43 17.06
C LEU A 361 -31.88 -13.55 16.52
N LYS A 362 -32.54 -12.79 17.40
CA LYS A 362 -33.62 -11.90 16.99
C LYS A 362 -33.07 -10.57 16.50
N VAL A 363 -33.44 -10.16 15.29
CA VAL A 363 -33.10 -8.84 14.76
C VAL A 363 -33.81 -7.77 15.58
N ARG A 364 -33.06 -6.80 16.11
CA ARG A 364 -33.59 -5.65 16.85
C ARG A 364 -33.61 -4.38 16.01
N PHE A 365 -32.53 -4.15 15.28
CA PHE A 365 -32.45 -3.06 14.31
C PHE A 365 -32.00 -3.66 12.98
N GLY A 366 -32.75 -3.35 11.92
CA GLY A 366 -32.48 -3.81 10.56
C GLY A 366 -31.18 -3.26 9.98
N LEU A 367 -31.03 -3.34 8.66
CA LEU A 367 -29.76 -2.98 8.05
C LEU A 367 -29.48 -1.49 8.21
N SER A 368 -28.21 -1.20 8.44
CA SER A 368 -27.68 0.14 8.55
C SER A 368 -26.61 0.35 7.51
N THR A 369 -26.82 1.38 6.68
CA THR A 369 -25.86 1.92 5.71
C THR A 369 -25.11 3.14 6.25
N LYS A 370 -25.36 3.52 7.52
CA LYS A 370 -24.84 4.76 8.13
C LYS A 370 -23.32 4.85 8.18
N PHE A 371 -22.63 3.71 8.15
CA PHE A 371 -21.19 3.65 8.16
C PHE A 371 -20.70 3.40 6.75
N VAL A 372 -19.65 4.09 6.33
CA VAL A 372 -18.97 3.83 5.07
C VAL A 372 -17.57 3.28 5.32
N ASP A 373 -17.02 2.54 4.36
CA ASP A 373 -15.62 2.12 4.40
C ASP A 373 -14.69 3.20 3.84
N HIS A 374 -13.40 2.90 3.78
CA HIS A 374 -12.38 3.83 3.27
C HIS A 374 -12.62 4.25 1.81
N ALA A 375 -13.44 3.52 1.05
CA ALA A 375 -13.84 3.83 -0.32
C ALA A 375 -15.22 4.50 -0.41
N GLY A 376 -15.79 4.94 0.71
CA GLY A 376 -17.11 5.59 0.76
C GLY A 376 -18.30 4.64 0.57
N ARG A 377 -18.06 3.31 0.58
CA ARG A 377 -19.11 2.31 0.35
C ARG A 377 -19.87 2.01 1.64
N PRO A 378 -21.20 1.82 1.61
CA PRO A 378 -21.97 1.50 2.81
C PRO A 378 -21.50 0.17 3.42
N ARG A 379 -21.10 0.22 4.67
CA ARG A 379 -20.78 -0.93 5.52
C ARG A 379 -22.06 -1.41 6.17
N LEU A 380 -22.69 -2.37 5.50
CA LEU A 380 -23.91 -2.99 5.96
C LEU A 380 -23.70 -3.66 7.32
N SER A 381 -24.58 -3.33 8.25
CA SER A 381 -24.63 -3.99 9.55
C SER A 381 -26.03 -3.95 10.12
N PHE A 382 -26.40 -4.96 10.88
CA PHE A 382 -27.67 -5.02 11.62
C PHE A 382 -27.38 -5.38 13.07
N VAL A 383 -28.38 -5.19 13.93
CA VAL A 383 -28.23 -5.42 15.37
C VAL A 383 -29.18 -6.51 15.80
N VAL A 384 -28.67 -7.46 16.57
CA VAL A 384 -29.43 -8.59 17.10
C VAL A 384 -29.33 -8.65 18.62
N ASP A 385 -30.30 -9.36 19.20
CA ASP A 385 -30.33 -9.69 20.62
C ASP A 385 -29.33 -10.79 20.93
N ALA A 386 -28.49 -10.56 21.93
CA ALA A 386 -27.50 -11.54 22.37
C ALA A 386 -28.03 -12.35 23.56
N SER A 387 -27.86 -13.67 23.51
CA SER A 387 -28.16 -14.54 24.64
C SER A 387 -27.13 -14.37 25.77
N PRO A 388 -27.45 -14.69 27.03
CA PRO A 388 -26.49 -14.61 28.12
C PRO A 388 -25.22 -15.44 27.90
N ASN A 389 -25.35 -16.62 27.27
CA ASN A 389 -24.20 -17.48 26.93
C ASN A 389 -23.32 -16.82 25.87
N LEU A 390 -23.92 -16.26 24.81
CA LEU A 390 -23.17 -15.53 23.79
C LEU A 390 -22.46 -14.30 24.38
N CYS A 391 -23.15 -13.54 25.24
CA CYS A 391 -22.53 -12.42 25.95
C CYS A 391 -21.32 -12.87 26.76
N ARG A 392 -21.41 -13.99 27.49
CA ARG A 392 -20.30 -14.51 28.29
C ARG A 392 -19.06 -14.82 27.43
N VAL A 393 -19.25 -15.46 26.29
CA VAL A 393 -18.16 -15.78 25.34
C VAL A 393 -17.56 -14.50 24.76
N LEU A 394 -18.41 -13.57 24.30
CA LEU A 394 -17.96 -12.32 23.69
C LEU A 394 -17.25 -11.41 24.69
N ASP A 395 -17.75 -11.28 25.93
CA ASP A 395 -17.10 -10.51 26.98
C ASP A 395 -15.72 -11.12 27.33
N ALA A 396 -15.57 -12.44 27.33
CA ALA A 396 -14.29 -13.09 27.54
C ALA A 396 -13.29 -12.74 26.41
N CYS A 397 -13.75 -12.80 25.15
CA CYS A 397 -12.95 -12.41 23.99
C CYS A 397 -12.54 -10.93 24.07
N ASP A 398 -13.49 -10.06 24.44
CA ASP A 398 -13.30 -8.62 24.56
C ASP A 398 -12.23 -8.28 25.61
N ASN A 399 -12.31 -8.91 26.80
CA ASN A 399 -11.33 -8.71 27.87
C ASN A 399 -9.91 -9.18 27.48
N LEU A 400 -9.80 -10.32 26.79
CA LEU A 400 -8.51 -10.85 26.34
C LEU A 400 -7.87 -9.95 25.27
N ALA A 401 -8.66 -9.54 24.27
CA ALA A 401 -8.17 -8.68 23.21
C ALA A 401 -7.86 -7.26 23.70
N GLN A 402 -8.67 -6.71 24.61
CA GLN A 402 -8.41 -5.40 25.23
C GLN A 402 -7.08 -5.42 25.99
N ARG A 403 -6.86 -6.44 26.82
CA ARG A 403 -5.61 -6.59 27.56
C ARG A 403 -4.41 -6.68 26.63
N LEU A 404 -4.48 -7.54 25.61
CA LEU A 404 -3.41 -7.70 24.64
C LEU A 404 -3.14 -6.41 23.84
N SER A 405 -4.19 -5.65 23.51
CA SER A 405 -4.07 -4.34 22.86
C SER A 405 -3.32 -3.33 23.74
N MET A 406 -3.63 -3.31 25.04
CA MET A 406 -2.95 -2.44 26.02
C MET A 406 -1.49 -2.86 26.23
N ASP A 407 -1.23 -4.16 26.37
CA ASP A 407 0.12 -4.71 26.55
C ASP A 407 1.03 -4.44 25.32
N SER A 408 0.42 -4.30 24.14
CA SER A 408 1.10 -3.96 22.88
C SER A 408 1.36 -2.45 22.71
N GLY A 409 0.96 -1.62 23.68
CA GLY A 409 1.18 -0.17 23.67
C GLY A 409 0.14 0.65 22.90
N SER A 410 -1.04 0.09 22.59
CA SER A 410 -2.12 0.87 21.97
C SER A 410 -2.74 1.86 22.98
N SER A 411 -2.96 3.10 22.53
CA SER A 411 -3.64 4.15 23.29
C SER A 411 -5.10 4.37 22.86
N SER A 412 -5.65 3.51 22.02
CA SER A 412 -6.99 3.67 21.45
C SER A 412 -8.11 3.36 22.46
N ASP A 413 -9.23 4.07 22.33
CA ASP A 413 -10.43 3.83 23.14
C ASP A 413 -11.07 2.48 22.75
N TRP A 414 -11.15 1.56 23.71
CA TRP A 414 -11.74 0.24 23.49
C TRP A 414 -13.28 0.30 23.42
N ARG A 415 -13.84 -0.22 22.33
CA ARG A 415 -15.28 -0.32 22.08
C ARG A 415 -15.74 -1.74 22.33
N ALA A 416 -16.53 -1.91 23.39
CA ALA A 416 -17.07 -3.21 23.78
C ALA A 416 -17.96 -3.82 22.69
N ILE A 417 -17.80 -5.13 22.45
CA ILE A 417 -18.60 -5.89 21.47
C ILE A 417 -20.08 -5.87 21.84
N VAL A 418 -20.37 -6.10 23.12
CA VAL A 418 -21.73 -6.23 23.64
C VAL A 418 -22.20 -4.88 24.17
N THR A 419 -23.25 -4.34 23.58
CA THR A 419 -23.85 -3.08 24.01
C THR A 419 -24.92 -3.34 25.07
N ARG A 420 -24.74 -2.74 26.26
CA ARG A 420 -25.69 -2.77 27.37
C ARG A 420 -26.12 -1.34 27.70
N LYS A 421 -27.20 -0.85 27.07
CA LYS A 421 -27.75 0.49 27.37
C LYS A 421 -28.82 0.38 28.44
N ALA A 422 -28.69 1.16 29.51
CA ALA A 422 -29.75 1.31 30.51
C ALA A 422 -30.93 2.10 29.90
N GLY A 423 -32.12 1.50 29.81
CA GLY A 423 -33.31 2.10 29.20
C GLY A 423 -34.44 1.08 28.95
N PHE A 424 -35.42 1.43 28.11
CA PHE A 424 -36.66 0.67 27.85
C PHE A 424 -36.48 -0.79 27.35
N TRP A 425 -35.27 -1.21 26.96
CA TRP A 425 -34.98 -2.52 26.38
C TRP A 425 -33.79 -3.16 27.11
N ASN A 426 -34.05 -4.04 28.08
CA ASN A 426 -33.06 -4.58 29.02
C ASN A 426 -32.17 -5.71 28.47
N LEU A 427 -32.26 -6.03 27.18
CA LEU A 427 -31.55 -7.16 26.58
C LEU A 427 -30.25 -6.67 25.89
N PRO A 428 -29.11 -7.32 26.14
CA PRO A 428 -27.84 -6.97 25.50
C PRO A 428 -27.91 -7.16 23.98
N THR A 429 -27.21 -6.32 23.25
CA THR A 429 -27.19 -6.38 21.77
C THR A 429 -25.78 -6.49 21.22
N ILE A 430 -25.69 -7.10 20.05
CA ILE A 430 -24.46 -7.19 19.26
C ILE A 430 -24.74 -6.71 17.82
N ARG A 431 -23.69 -6.22 17.16
CA ARG A 431 -23.76 -5.76 15.78
C ARG A 431 -23.03 -6.74 14.85
N LEU A 432 -23.75 -7.29 13.89
CA LEU A 432 -23.21 -8.15 12.84
C LEU A 432 -22.94 -7.31 11.59
N HIS A 433 -21.76 -7.47 10.99
CA HIS A 433 -21.34 -6.76 9.79
C HIS A 433 -21.36 -7.69 8.57
N LEU A 434 -21.90 -7.20 7.46
CA LEU A 434 -21.89 -7.90 6.18
C LEU A 434 -20.77 -7.30 5.31
N PRO A 435 -19.66 -8.03 5.07
CA PRO A 435 -18.62 -7.57 4.16
C PRO A 435 -19.13 -7.53 2.71
N THR A 436 -18.77 -6.46 2.00
CA THR A 436 -19.14 -6.23 0.60
C THR A 436 -17.87 -6.27 -0.27
N ILE A 437 -17.99 -6.91 -1.44
CA ILE A 437 -16.95 -7.01 -2.47
C ILE A 437 -17.53 -6.48 -3.80
N VAL A 438 -16.68 -5.90 -4.64
CA VAL A 438 -17.10 -5.43 -5.97
C VAL A 438 -16.63 -6.45 -7.00
N VAL A 439 -17.56 -6.91 -7.84
CA VAL A 439 -17.28 -7.78 -8.99
C VAL A 439 -17.84 -7.09 -10.24
N GLY A 440 -16.95 -6.55 -11.07
CA GLY A 440 -17.34 -5.70 -12.20
C GLY A 440 -18.06 -4.42 -11.74
N ASP A 441 -19.17 -4.08 -12.40
CA ASP A 441 -20.02 -2.92 -12.06
C ASP A 441 -21.04 -3.21 -10.94
N THR A 442 -21.02 -4.43 -10.39
CA THR A 442 -21.96 -4.85 -9.35
C THR A 442 -21.24 -5.07 -8.03
N ALA A 443 -21.69 -4.41 -6.97
CA ALA A 443 -21.32 -4.78 -5.62
C ALA A 443 -22.07 -6.08 -5.23
N ARG A 444 -21.44 -6.95 -4.44
CA ARG A 444 -22.09 -8.13 -3.86
C ARG A 444 -21.62 -8.27 -2.42
N TRP A 445 -22.49 -8.70 -1.52
CA TRP A 445 -22.06 -9.13 -0.20
C TRP A 445 -21.38 -10.50 -0.31
N ILE A 446 -20.38 -10.74 0.55
CA ILE A 446 -19.68 -12.03 0.62
C ILE A 446 -20.44 -13.00 1.54
N THR A 447 -21.23 -12.47 2.48
CA THR A 447 -22.02 -13.27 3.41
C THR A 447 -23.02 -14.14 2.65
N GLU A 448 -23.00 -15.45 2.86
CA GLU A 448 -23.99 -16.34 2.28
C GLU A 448 -25.31 -16.20 3.04
N ILE A 449 -26.40 -15.86 2.35
CA ILE A 449 -27.72 -15.68 2.98
C ILE A 449 -28.67 -16.75 2.46
N TYR A 450 -29.28 -17.48 3.39
CA TYR A 450 -30.25 -18.53 3.12
C TYR A 450 -31.59 -18.15 3.73
N GLN A 451 -32.68 -18.52 3.06
CA GLN A 451 -34.03 -18.45 3.62
C GLN A 451 -34.56 -19.86 3.83
N ASN A 452 -35.04 -20.13 5.04
CA ASN A 452 -35.59 -21.44 5.38
C ASN A 452 -37.11 -21.43 5.20
N GLU A 453 -37.57 -21.93 4.05
CA GLU A 453 -38.99 -22.24 3.82
C GLU A 453 -39.23 -23.71 4.15
N SER A 454 -39.74 -23.98 5.35
CA SER A 454 -40.41 -25.22 5.77
C SER A 454 -39.88 -26.54 5.16
N ARG A 455 -38.56 -26.78 5.28
CA ARG A 455 -37.78 -28.04 5.15
C ARG A 455 -36.66 -28.07 4.11
N THR A 456 -36.48 -27.02 3.31
CA THR A 456 -35.30 -26.87 2.44
C THR A 456 -34.74 -25.46 2.55
N SER A 457 -33.47 -25.32 2.95
CA SER A 457 -32.80 -24.02 2.94
C SER A 457 -32.44 -23.64 1.50
N GLN A 458 -33.09 -22.60 0.96
CA GLN A 458 -32.76 -22.08 -0.36
C GLN A 458 -31.72 -20.98 -0.21
N ARG A 459 -30.60 -21.08 -0.95
CA ARG A 459 -29.62 -20.00 -1.03
C ARG A 459 -30.22 -18.84 -1.81
N LEU A 460 -30.29 -17.66 -1.20
CA LEU A 460 -30.73 -16.46 -1.90
C LEU A 460 -29.58 -15.98 -2.80
N VAL A 461 -29.78 -16.09 -4.11
CA VAL A 461 -28.85 -15.55 -5.11
C VAL A 461 -29.39 -14.20 -5.57
N PHE A 462 -28.80 -13.14 -5.02
CA PHE A 462 -29.14 -11.78 -5.41
C PHE A 462 -28.41 -11.46 -6.72
N SER A 463 -29.19 -11.14 -7.76
CA SER A 463 -28.65 -10.86 -9.09
C SER A 463 -28.07 -9.45 -9.23
N ARG A 464 -28.38 -8.54 -8.29
CA ARG A 464 -27.91 -7.15 -8.24
C ARG A 464 -27.71 -6.68 -6.78
N TYR A 465 -26.87 -5.66 -6.58
CA TYR A 465 -26.67 -5.01 -5.28
C TYR A 465 -27.88 -4.15 -4.90
N ASP A 466 -28.99 -4.79 -4.53
CA ASP A 466 -30.17 -4.07 -4.06
C ASP A 466 -30.21 -4.09 -2.52
N VAL A 467 -29.89 -2.93 -1.93
CA VAL A 467 -29.89 -2.76 -0.47
C VAL A 467 -31.33 -2.74 0.07
N GLU A 468 -32.33 -2.34 -0.73
CA GLU A 468 -33.74 -2.31 -0.31
C GLU A 468 -34.30 -3.73 -0.23
N GLU A 469 -33.98 -4.59 -1.21
CA GLU A 469 -34.33 -6.01 -1.19
C GLU A 469 -33.71 -6.72 0.03
N LEU A 470 -32.45 -6.38 0.35
CA LEU A 470 -31.77 -6.94 1.49
C LEU A 470 -32.32 -6.40 2.83
N ASP A 471 -32.67 -5.12 2.93
CA ASP A 471 -33.24 -4.53 4.16
C ASP A 471 -34.61 -5.13 4.50
N ALA A 472 -35.41 -5.46 3.49
CA ALA A 472 -36.67 -6.18 3.65
C ALA A 472 -36.54 -7.54 4.35
N LEU A 473 -35.34 -8.14 4.36
CA LEU A 473 -35.08 -9.42 5.01
C LEU A 473 -34.71 -9.29 6.51
N PHE A 474 -34.22 -8.13 6.94
CA PHE A 474 -33.77 -7.89 8.32
C PHE A 474 -34.76 -7.02 9.10
N ILE A 475 -36.04 -7.38 9.04
CA ILE A 475 -37.08 -6.70 9.80
C ILE A 475 -36.90 -6.98 11.30
N PRO A 476 -37.07 -5.97 12.19
CA PRO A 476 -37.07 -6.21 13.63
C PRO A 476 -38.07 -7.31 14.03
N GLY A 477 -37.59 -8.31 14.76
CA GLY A 477 -38.35 -9.49 15.19
C GLY A 477 -38.02 -10.76 14.40
N THR A 478 -37.42 -10.67 13.21
CA THR A 478 -36.99 -11.84 12.43
C THR A 478 -35.93 -12.64 13.18
N SER A 479 -36.04 -13.97 13.15
CA SER A 479 -35.05 -14.87 13.74
C SER A 479 -34.00 -15.26 12.71
N VAL A 480 -32.73 -15.16 13.10
CA VAL A 480 -31.58 -15.38 12.21
C VAL A 480 -30.57 -16.29 12.89
N ASP A 481 -30.16 -17.34 12.19
CA ASP A 481 -29.00 -18.14 12.56
C ASP A 481 -27.76 -17.51 11.93
N ALA A 482 -26.77 -17.14 12.74
CA ALA A 482 -25.61 -16.39 12.29
C ALA A 482 -24.31 -17.13 12.53
N TYR A 483 -23.49 -17.22 11.48
CA TYR A 483 -22.15 -17.79 11.47
C TYR A 483 -21.18 -16.64 11.22
N PHE A 484 -20.34 -16.30 12.19
CA PHE A 484 -19.49 -15.11 12.13
C PHE A 484 -18.10 -15.32 12.73
N SER A 485 -17.15 -14.53 12.24
CA SER A 485 -15.79 -14.44 12.80
C SER A 485 -15.64 -13.19 13.67
N LEU A 486 -14.64 -13.23 14.56
CA LEU A 486 -14.22 -12.10 15.37
C LEU A 486 -13.01 -11.44 14.71
N ASP A 487 -13.18 -10.20 14.25
CA ASP A 487 -12.16 -9.42 13.57
C ASP A 487 -11.78 -8.20 14.42
N PRO A 488 -10.70 -8.27 15.22
CA PRO A 488 -10.17 -7.13 15.96
C PRO A 488 -9.76 -5.98 15.02
N TYR A 489 -9.97 -4.75 15.46
CA TYR A 489 -9.54 -3.55 14.74
C TYR A 489 -8.97 -2.53 15.71
N ASP A 490 -8.03 -1.73 15.24
CA ASP A 490 -7.53 -0.52 15.89
C ASP A 490 -7.42 0.57 14.83
N TYR A 491 -8.35 1.53 14.86
CA TYR A 491 -8.48 2.54 13.81
C TYR A 491 -9.04 3.86 14.35
N GLN A 492 -8.43 4.99 13.94
CA GLN A 492 -8.87 6.34 14.33
C GLN A 492 -9.12 6.47 15.85
N GLN A 493 -8.14 6.06 16.67
CA GLN A 493 -8.24 6.09 18.14
C GLN A 493 -9.37 5.23 18.72
N ASN A 494 -9.93 4.30 17.95
CA ASN A 494 -10.95 3.36 18.40
C ASN A 494 -10.47 1.93 18.13
N ALA A 495 -10.36 1.15 19.20
CA ALA A 495 -10.06 -0.27 19.13
C ALA A 495 -11.30 -1.10 19.50
N GLY A 496 -11.37 -2.35 19.07
CA GLY A 496 -12.45 -3.26 19.45
C GLY A 496 -12.47 -4.50 18.58
N ILE A 497 -13.52 -5.31 18.72
CA ILE A 497 -13.74 -6.50 17.89
C ILE A 497 -15.00 -6.33 17.06
N ARG A 498 -14.87 -6.61 15.77
CA ARG A 498 -15.97 -6.59 14.81
C ARG A 498 -16.47 -8.01 14.57
N LEU A 499 -17.78 -8.21 14.64
CA LEU A 499 -18.39 -9.49 14.27
C LEU A 499 -18.72 -9.49 12.78
N VAL A 500 -18.05 -10.34 12.01
CA VAL A 500 -18.15 -10.38 10.54
C VAL A 500 -18.93 -11.62 10.12
N ALA A 501 -20.13 -11.42 9.60
CA ALA A 501 -21.02 -12.50 9.18
C ALA A 501 -20.47 -13.20 7.92
N LYS A 502 -20.29 -14.52 8.01
CA LYS A 502 -19.88 -15.40 6.90
C LYS A 502 -21.09 -16.08 6.28
N LYS A 503 -22.04 -16.51 7.10
CA LYS A 503 -23.29 -17.14 6.68
C LYS A 503 -24.44 -16.73 7.60
N LEU A 504 -25.61 -16.47 7.03
CA LEU A 504 -26.85 -16.13 7.72
C LEU A 504 -27.98 -17.02 7.20
N ILE A 505 -28.80 -17.55 8.10
CA ILE A 505 -30.00 -18.31 7.76
C ILE A 505 -31.19 -17.59 8.38
N LEU A 506 -32.04 -17.02 7.54
CA LEU A 506 -33.25 -16.33 7.93
C LEU A 506 -34.37 -17.35 8.11
N GLN A 507 -35.01 -17.31 9.27
CA GLN A 507 -36.21 -18.11 9.53
C GLN A 507 -37.43 -17.29 9.11
N SER A 508 -38.19 -17.81 8.14
CA SER A 508 -39.50 -17.23 7.79
C SER A 508 -40.42 -17.34 9.00
N ASN A 509 -41.03 -16.22 9.40
CA ASN A 509 -41.99 -16.15 10.50
C ASN A 509 -43.29 -16.91 10.21
#